data_AF-A0A2D8C9Z6-F1
#
_entry.id   AF-A0A2D8C9Z6-F1
#
_cell.length_a   1.000
_cell.length_b   1.000
_cell.length_c   1.000
_cell.angle_alpha   90.00
_cell.angle_beta   90.00
_cell.angle_gamma   90.00
#
_symmetry.space_group_name_H-M   'P 1'
#
loop_
_entity.id
_entity.type
_entity.pdbx_description
1 polymer ?
#
loop_
_entity_poly.entity_id
_entity_poly.type
_entity_poly.pdbx_seq_one_letter_code
_entity_poly.pdbx_strand_id
1 'polypeptide(L)'
;MTKDKAKQILGQSISNLNQRRGSVTSNELEAEVINNACLYILKNQKDKMREGNTIEAMFMGALNATQDFVPIAKAFTDGAMELFPEHYTAQEAMVATMGIQQNVAWDGMWDFLRDYFQKNHGIQIDEVETEPAIFYSTKHKRYENNSFVSESEVERTINLNFVDNKEELVVGIAPSLSPKKSYKLESNGNSIKYKGYDPDYLFTVTYDDFDEVEQFVLEMPNRGLKIVYFE
;
A
#
# COMPACT_ATOMS: atom_id res chain seq x y z
N MET A 1 3.21 5.93 22.78
CA MET A 1 2.85 7.14 22.01
C MET A 1 1.91 8.00 22.84
N THR A 2 2.03 9.33 22.84
CA THR A 2 1.09 10.24 23.52
C THR A 2 0.15 10.91 22.51
N LYS A 3 -1.04 11.32 22.96
CA LYS A 3 -1.99 12.06 22.12
C LYS A 3 -1.39 13.36 21.57
N ASP A 4 -0.63 14.11 22.39
CA ASP A 4 0.00 15.36 21.94
C ASP A 4 1.02 15.13 20.83
N LYS A 5 1.79 14.03 20.91
CA LYS A 5 2.71 13.68 19.84
C LYS A 5 1.98 13.28 18.57
N ALA A 6 0.88 12.53 18.68
CA ALA A 6 0.03 12.20 17.55
C ALA A 6 -0.58 13.46 16.89
N LYS A 7 -1.08 14.40 17.70
CA LYS A 7 -1.58 15.70 17.22
C LYS A 7 -0.49 16.49 16.46
N GLN A 8 0.73 16.50 16.97
CA GLN A 8 1.84 17.16 16.29
C GLN A 8 2.11 16.54 14.91
N ILE A 9 2.16 15.21 14.83
CA ILE A 9 2.38 14.48 13.56
C ILE A 9 1.24 14.78 12.58
N LEU A 10 -0.02 14.63 13.02
CA LEU A 10 -1.19 14.90 12.19
C LEU A 10 -1.24 16.34 11.71
N GLY A 11 -1.03 17.31 12.60
CA GLY A 11 -1.02 18.72 12.24
C GLY A 11 0.03 19.04 11.18
N GLN A 12 1.23 18.45 11.29
CA GLN A 12 2.28 18.60 10.28
C GLN A 12 1.92 17.94 8.95
N SER A 13 1.45 16.69 8.98
CA SER A 13 1.09 15.91 7.80
C SER A 13 -0.03 16.59 7.01
N ILE A 14 -1.12 16.96 7.69
CA ILE A 14 -2.29 17.60 7.07
C ILE A 14 -1.94 19.00 6.58
N SER A 15 -1.13 19.77 7.32
CA SER A 15 -0.65 21.07 6.85
C SER A 15 0.16 20.94 5.55
N ASN A 16 1.05 19.95 5.48
CA ASN A 16 1.81 19.67 4.27
C ASN A 16 0.92 19.23 3.10
N LEU A 17 -0.03 18.33 3.36
CA LEU A 17 -0.99 17.89 2.34
C LEU A 17 -1.80 19.06 1.78
N ASN A 18 -2.32 19.91 2.67
CA ASN A 18 -3.06 21.11 2.31
C ASN A 18 -2.21 22.10 1.51
N GLN A 19 -0.92 22.28 1.84
CA GLN A 19 -0.01 23.12 1.07
C GLN A 19 0.21 22.60 -0.36
N ARG A 20 0.26 21.27 -0.53
CA ARG A 20 0.50 20.64 -1.85
C ARG A 20 -0.75 20.55 -2.71
N ARG A 21 -1.93 20.39 -2.11
CA ARG A 21 -3.21 20.17 -2.82
C ARG A 21 -4.19 21.33 -2.79
N GLY A 22 -3.98 22.31 -1.91
CA GLY A 22 -4.83 23.48 -1.72
C GLY A 22 -6.02 23.27 -0.77
N SER A 23 -6.58 22.06 -0.72
CA SER A 23 -7.62 21.67 0.24
C SER A 23 -7.46 20.21 0.65
N VAL A 24 -8.06 19.84 1.80
CA VAL A 24 -8.10 18.48 2.32
C VAL A 24 -9.55 18.12 2.61
N THR A 25 -10.02 17.03 2.00
CA THR A 25 -11.37 16.49 2.22
C THR A 25 -11.44 15.64 3.49
N SER A 26 -12.64 15.37 4.00
CA SER A 26 -12.83 14.46 5.15
C SER A 26 -12.28 13.06 4.89
N ASN A 27 -12.40 12.54 3.66
CA ASN A 27 -11.85 11.24 3.29
C ASN A 27 -10.31 11.24 3.31
N GLU A 28 -9.69 12.34 2.85
CA GLU A 28 -8.24 12.49 2.92
C GLU A 28 -7.78 12.67 4.36
N LEU A 29 -8.56 13.35 5.20
CA LEU A 29 -8.29 13.47 6.63
C LEU A 29 -8.30 12.09 7.32
N GLU A 30 -9.29 11.25 7.02
CA GLU A 30 -9.33 9.88 7.55
C GLU A 30 -8.14 9.05 7.06
N ALA A 31 -7.81 9.14 5.77
CA ALA A 31 -6.64 8.47 5.21
C ALA A 31 -5.34 8.92 5.89
N GLU A 32 -5.20 10.22 6.15
CA GLU A 32 -4.05 10.80 6.87
C GLU A 32 -3.92 10.24 8.28
N VAL A 33 -5.03 10.10 9.01
CA VAL A 33 -5.03 9.51 10.36
C VAL A 33 -4.58 8.06 10.32
N ILE A 34 -5.16 7.27 9.41
CA ILE A 34 -4.83 5.84 9.27
C ILE A 34 -3.36 5.68 8.87
N ASN A 35 -2.90 6.38 7.84
CA ASN A 35 -1.58 6.18 7.26
C ASN A 35 -0.46 6.65 8.20
N ASN A 36 -0.63 7.80 8.88
CA ASN A 36 0.34 8.26 9.88
C ASN A 36 0.41 7.32 11.09
N ALA A 37 -0.74 6.80 11.56
CA ALA A 37 -0.77 5.82 12.64
C ALA A 37 -0.05 4.52 12.23
N CYS A 38 -0.37 3.98 11.04
CA CYS A 38 0.27 2.78 10.50
C CYS A 38 1.78 2.98 10.35
N LEU A 39 2.22 4.10 9.81
CA LEU A 39 3.65 4.42 9.67
C LEU A 39 4.36 4.42 11.02
N TYR A 40 3.77 5.08 12.02
CA TYR A 40 4.37 5.14 13.35
C TYR A 40 4.46 3.75 13.99
N ILE A 41 3.39 2.97 13.89
CA ILE A 41 3.34 1.59 14.43
C ILE A 41 4.43 0.75 13.75
N LEU A 42 4.43 0.68 12.42
CA LEU A 42 5.38 -0.15 11.66
C LEU A 42 6.83 0.29 11.87
N LYS A 43 7.11 1.59 11.97
CA LYS A 43 8.46 2.09 12.33
C LYS A 43 8.90 1.58 13.70
N ASN A 44 8.05 1.76 14.72
CA ASN A 44 8.35 1.28 16.07
C ASN A 44 8.53 -0.25 16.12
N GLN A 45 7.78 -1.01 15.33
CA GLN A 45 7.97 -2.46 15.21
C GLN A 45 9.31 -2.81 14.57
N LYS A 46 9.66 -2.16 13.45
CA LYS A 46 10.94 -2.36 12.75
C LYS A 46 12.13 -1.99 13.63
N ASP A 47 12.06 -0.89 14.37
CA ASP A 47 13.13 -0.45 15.27
C ASP A 47 13.33 -1.46 16.41
N LYS A 48 12.26 -1.95 17.04
CA LYS A 48 12.33 -3.01 18.07
C LYS A 48 12.89 -4.34 17.53
N MET A 49 12.58 -4.71 16.29
CA MET A 49 13.15 -5.91 15.66
C MET A 49 14.65 -5.75 15.40
N ARG A 50 15.12 -4.54 15.05
CA ARG A 50 16.55 -4.24 14.84
C ARG A 50 17.36 -4.28 16.14
N GLU A 51 16.74 -3.98 17.28
CA GLU A 51 17.38 -4.05 18.61
C GLU A 51 17.55 -5.49 19.15
N GLY A 52 16.86 -6.47 18.55
CA GLY A 52 16.90 -7.87 18.98
C GLY A 52 18.16 -8.61 18.53
N ASN A 53 19.15 -8.78 19.42
CA ASN A 53 20.38 -9.53 19.15
C ASN A 53 20.21 -11.07 19.14
N THR A 54 19.00 -11.60 19.38
CA THR A 54 18.72 -13.05 19.47
C THR A 54 17.34 -13.39 18.87
N ILE A 55 17.15 -14.65 18.47
CA ILE A 55 15.89 -15.15 17.90
C ILE A 55 14.73 -14.99 18.90
N GLU A 56 14.95 -15.26 20.20
CA GLU A 56 13.94 -14.98 21.23
C GLU A 56 13.61 -13.49 21.35
N ALA A 57 14.59 -12.59 21.26
CA ALA A 57 14.33 -11.15 21.30
C ALA A 57 13.57 -10.65 20.07
N MET A 58 13.86 -11.19 18.89
CA MET A 58 13.09 -10.93 17.66
C MET A 58 11.65 -11.44 17.77
N PHE A 59 11.46 -12.66 18.30
CA PHE A 59 10.13 -13.25 18.50
C PHE A 59 9.29 -12.49 19.54
N MET A 60 9.90 -12.11 20.67
CA MET A 60 9.24 -11.27 21.67
C MET A 60 8.99 -9.84 21.18
N GLY A 61 9.88 -9.29 20.35
CA GLY A 61 9.69 -8.02 19.65
C GLY A 61 8.47 -8.05 18.73
N ALA A 62 8.31 -9.12 17.94
CA ALA A 62 7.15 -9.34 17.08
C ALA A 62 5.84 -9.54 17.88
N LEU A 63 5.88 -10.25 19.01
CA LEU A 63 4.70 -10.42 19.88
C LEU A 63 4.28 -9.12 20.57
N ASN A 64 5.24 -8.32 21.07
CA ASN A 64 4.93 -7.04 21.72
C ASN A 64 4.51 -5.96 20.70
N ALA A 65 5.04 -6.03 19.49
CA ALA A 65 4.65 -5.20 18.34
C ALA A 65 3.14 -5.30 18.02
N THR A 66 2.53 -6.47 18.21
CA THR A 66 1.08 -6.68 17.98
C THR A 66 0.21 -6.24 19.15
N GLN A 67 0.77 -5.99 20.35
CA GLN A 67 0.02 -5.45 21.50
C GLN A 67 0.03 -3.90 21.57
N ASP A 68 1.01 -3.25 20.92
CA ASP A 68 1.22 -1.80 21.02
C ASP A 68 0.38 -0.95 20.05
N PHE A 69 -0.38 -1.56 19.11
CA PHE A 69 -1.11 -0.77 18.11
C PHE A 69 -2.33 -0.04 18.69
N VAL A 70 -3.06 -0.65 19.65
CA VAL A 70 -4.31 -0.07 20.18
C VAL A 70 -4.08 1.29 20.86
N PRO A 71 -3.09 1.45 21.76
CA PRO A 71 -2.81 2.76 22.36
C PRO A 71 -2.36 3.79 21.33
N ILE A 72 -1.63 3.37 20.29
CA ILE A 72 -1.15 4.27 19.24
C ILE A 72 -2.32 4.71 18.35
N ALA A 73 -3.13 3.77 17.87
CA ALA A 73 -4.33 4.05 17.07
C ALA A 73 -5.26 5.01 17.81
N LYS A 74 -5.52 4.76 19.10
CA LYS A 74 -6.32 5.65 19.95
C LYS A 74 -5.71 7.05 20.07
N ALA A 75 -4.40 7.17 20.23
CA ALA A 75 -3.74 8.47 20.32
C ALA A 75 -3.92 9.29 19.01
N PHE A 76 -3.84 8.63 17.86
CA PHE A 76 -4.06 9.27 16.55
C PHE A 76 -5.53 9.64 16.33
N THR A 77 -6.47 8.75 16.62
CA THR A 77 -7.90 9.03 16.44
C THR A 77 -8.42 10.08 17.42
N ASP A 78 -8.04 10.02 18.69
CA ASP A 78 -8.36 11.07 19.68
C ASP A 78 -7.72 12.41 19.31
N GLY A 79 -6.48 12.38 18.82
CA GLY A 79 -5.78 13.58 18.36
C GLY A 79 -6.48 14.23 17.17
N ALA A 80 -6.96 13.44 16.22
CA ALA A 80 -7.71 13.91 15.07
C ALA A 80 -9.06 14.53 15.45
N MET A 81 -9.83 13.87 16.33
CA MET A 81 -11.09 14.42 16.84
C MET A 81 -10.90 15.78 17.53
N GLU A 82 -9.78 15.98 18.22
CA GLU A 82 -9.50 17.25 18.90
C GLU A 82 -9.03 18.35 17.94
N LEU A 83 -8.27 17.99 16.89
CA LEU A 83 -7.78 18.95 15.90
C LEU A 83 -8.86 19.33 14.87
N PHE A 84 -9.74 18.40 14.52
CA PHE A 84 -10.70 18.55 13.43
C PHE A 84 -12.12 18.11 13.82
N PRO A 85 -12.69 18.63 14.92
CA PRO A 85 -13.96 18.14 15.48
C PRO A 85 -15.16 18.27 14.53
N GLU A 86 -15.12 19.23 13.61
CA GLU A 86 -16.17 19.47 12.60
C GLU A 86 -16.14 18.44 11.45
N HIS A 87 -15.00 17.76 11.25
CA HIS A 87 -14.75 16.89 10.09
C HIS A 87 -14.36 15.46 10.47
N TYR A 88 -14.10 15.20 11.75
CA TYR A 88 -13.63 13.93 12.26
C TYR A 88 -14.28 13.62 13.61
N THR A 89 -15.31 12.78 13.60
CA THR A 89 -16.12 12.45 14.77
C THR A 89 -15.77 11.07 15.33
N ALA A 90 -16.53 10.63 16.34
CA ALA A 90 -16.41 9.28 16.88
C ALA A 90 -16.67 8.18 15.83
N GLN A 91 -17.47 8.47 14.80
CA GLN A 91 -17.72 7.53 13.71
C GLN A 91 -16.45 7.31 12.88
N GLU A 92 -15.82 8.38 12.39
CA GLU A 92 -14.56 8.32 11.63
C GLU A 92 -13.44 7.71 12.49
N ALA A 93 -13.39 8.04 13.78
CA ALA A 93 -12.44 7.44 14.73
C ALA A 93 -12.59 5.91 14.82
N MET A 94 -13.81 5.39 14.82
CA MET A 94 -14.07 3.95 14.85
C MET A 94 -13.64 3.27 13.54
N VAL A 95 -13.99 3.86 12.39
CA VAL A 95 -13.60 3.34 11.08
C VAL A 95 -12.07 3.34 10.93
N ALA A 96 -11.41 4.45 11.27
CA ALA A 96 -9.97 4.55 11.21
C ALA A 96 -9.27 3.55 12.15
N THR A 97 -9.80 3.31 13.35
CA THR A 97 -9.23 2.31 14.26
C THR A 97 -9.24 0.91 13.63
N MET A 98 -10.35 0.52 12.99
CA MET A 98 -10.44 -0.75 12.26
C MET A 98 -9.51 -0.77 11.05
N GLY A 99 -9.45 0.33 10.29
CA GLY A 99 -8.56 0.48 9.14
C GLY A 99 -7.09 0.34 9.53
N ILE A 100 -6.66 0.96 10.64
CA ILE A 100 -5.30 0.83 11.18
C ILE A 100 -4.99 -0.62 11.53
N GLN A 101 -5.91 -1.32 12.22
CA GLN A 101 -5.70 -2.72 12.59
C GLN A 101 -5.51 -3.61 11.36
N GLN A 102 -6.35 -3.45 10.34
CA GLN A 102 -6.26 -4.24 9.10
C GLN A 102 -4.99 -3.91 8.32
N ASN A 103 -4.66 -2.62 8.20
CA ASN A 103 -3.54 -2.14 7.41
C ASN A 103 -2.19 -2.51 8.04
N VAL A 104 -2.02 -2.40 9.35
CA VAL A 104 -0.77 -2.80 10.02
C VAL A 104 -0.50 -4.30 9.87
N ALA A 105 -1.55 -5.12 9.82
CA ALA A 105 -1.43 -6.57 9.63
C ALA A 105 -1.18 -6.98 8.18
N TRP A 106 -1.21 -6.05 7.23
CA TRP A 106 -1.04 -6.33 5.81
C TRP A 106 0.43 -6.19 5.39
N ASP A 107 1.02 -7.28 4.89
CA ASP A 107 2.45 -7.35 4.52
C ASP A 107 2.88 -6.27 3.50
N GLY A 108 1.98 -5.84 2.62
CA GLY A 108 2.25 -4.80 1.61
C GLY A 108 2.12 -3.38 2.13
N MET A 109 1.76 -3.18 3.41
CA MET A 109 1.45 -1.86 3.94
C MET A 109 2.67 -0.93 3.97
N TRP A 110 3.87 -1.45 4.24
CA TRP A 110 5.07 -0.62 4.28
C TRP A 110 5.36 0.02 2.92
N ASP A 111 5.27 -0.77 1.85
CA ASP A 111 5.49 -0.30 0.48
C ASP A 111 4.37 0.67 0.05
N PHE A 112 3.12 0.39 0.42
CA PHE A 112 2.02 1.33 0.22
C PHE A 112 2.26 2.68 0.92
N LEU A 113 2.72 2.66 2.17
CA LEU A 113 3.02 3.89 2.91
C LEU A 113 4.17 4.66 2.25
N ARG A 114 5.18 3.97 1.72
CA ARG A 114 6.28 4.61 1.00
C ARG A 114 5.75 5.41 -0.18
N ASP A 115 4.90 4.81 -1.00
CA ASP A 115 4.28 5.50 -2.15
C ASP A 115 3.36 6.62 -1.72
N TYR A 116 2.56 6.37 -0.68
CA TYR A 116 1.64 7.35 -0.15
C TYR A 116 2.39 8.60 0.30
N PHE A 117 3.42 8.46 1.13
CA PHE A 117 4.17 9.61 1.63
C PHE A 117 5.02 10.28 0.54
N GLN A 118 5.56 9.53 -0.42
CA GLN A 118 6.29 10.12 -1.54
C GLN A 118 5.34 10.91 -2.47
N LYS A 119 4.22 10.34 -2.87
CA LYS A 119 3.26 10.97 -3.79
C LYS A 119 2.55 12.16 -3.16
N ASN A 120 2.04 11.99 -1.94
CA ASN A 120 1.19 12.99 -1.30
C ASN A 120 2.01 14.06 -0.57
N HIS A 121 3.15 13.69 0.02
CA HIS A 121 3.96 14.58 0.86
C HIS A 121 5.35 14.88 0.30
N GLY A 122 5.85 14.12 -0.68
CA GLY A 122 7.24 14.19 -1.14
C GLY A 122 8.24 13.78 -0.07
N ILE A 123 7.80 12.90 0.84
CA ILE A 123 8.60 12.42 1.96
C ILE A 123 8.96 10.96 1.69
N GLN A 124 10.26 10.69 1.62
CA GLN A 124 10.78 9.32 1.68
C GLN A 124 10.79 8.86 3.14
N ILE A 125 10.17 7.71 3.40
CA ILE A 125 10.05 7.16 4.77
C ILE A 125 11.15 6.15 5.13
N ASP A 126 11.90 5.70 4.12
CA ASP A 126 13.08 4.84 4.17
C ASP A 126 14.05 5.19 3.01
N GLU A 127 15.19 4.50 2.94
CA GLU A 127 16.26 4.72 1.94
C GLU A 127 16.06 3.92 0.65
N VAL A 128 14.88 3.35 0.44
CA VAL A 128 14.59 2.47 -0.70
C VAL A 128 14.02 3.31 -1.84
N GLU A 129 14.65 3.27 -3.01
CA GLU A 129 14.15 3.94 -4.20
C GLU A 129 12.93 3.20 -4.75
N THR A 130 11.87 3.97 -5.03
CA THR A 130 10.67 3.45 -5.69
C THR A 130 10.25 4.27 -6.89
N GLU A 131 9.74 3.56 -7.89
CA GLU A 131 9.20 4.11 -9.13
C GLU A 131 7.72 3.74 -9.24
N PRO A 132 6.80 4.64 -8.89
CA PRO A 132 5.38 4.39 -9.02
C PRO A 132 4.92 4.55 -10.49
N ALA A 133 4.08 3.65 -10.96
CA ALA A 133 3.39 3.73 -12.24
C ALA A 133 1.89 3.40 -12.08
N ILE A 134 1.05 4.03 -12.91
CA ILE A 134 -0.39 3.74 -12.94
C ILE A 134 -0.75 3.31 -14.35
N PHE A 135 -1.36 2.14 -14.46
CA PHE A 135 -1.92 1.65 -15.71
C PHE A 135 -3.45 1.67 -15.63
N TYR A 136 -4.06 2.45 -16.52
CA TYR A 136 -5.50 2.56 -16.64
C TYR A 136 -5.98 1.58 -17.69
N SER A 137 -6.74 0.57 -17.27
CA SER A 137 -7.32 -0.40 -18.20
C SER A 137 -8.79 -0.09 -18.41
N THR A 138 -9.21 0.15 -19.66
CA THR A 138 -10.64 0.26 -20.01
C THR A 138 -11.25 -1.09 -20.34
N LYS A 139 -10.41 -2.09 -20.67
CA LYS A 139 -10.84 -3.39 -21.17
C LYS A 139 -9.96 -4.54 -20.67
N HIS A 140 -10.58 -5.67 -20.34
CA HIS A 140 -9.84 -6.87 -19.97
C HIS A 140 -10.46 -8.17 -20.48
N LYS A 141 -9.60 -9.15 -20.75
CA LYS A 141 -9.96 -10.50 -21.17
C LYS A 141 -9.63 -11.50 -20.09
N ARG A 142 -10.58 -12.38 -19.79
CA ARG A 142 -10.44 -13.48 -18.84
C ARG A 142 -10.30 -14.80 -19.57
N TYR A 143 -9.32 -15.59 -19.12
CA TYR A 143 -9.06 -16.94 -19.57
C TYR A 143 -9.07 -17.88 -18.36
N GLU A 144 -9.66 -19.07 -18.53
CA GLU A 144 -9.61 -20.16 -17.56
C GLU A 144 -9.10 -21.41 -18.25
N ASN A 145 -8.08 -22.04 -17.67
CA ASN A 145 -7.39 -23.19 -18.26
C ASN A 145 -6.97 -22.93 -19.72
N ASN A 146 -6.40 -21.75 -19.97
CA ASN A 146 -6.00 -21.24 -21.29
C ASN A 146 -7.13 -21.06 -22.32
N SER A 147 -8.40 -21.23 -21.92
CA SER A 147 -9.55 -20.99 -22.78
C SER A 147 -10.13 -19.61 -22.51
N PHE A 148 -10.46 -18.86 -23.56
CA PHE A 148 -11.15 -17.58 -23.41
C PHE A 148 -12.54 -17.79 -22.79
N VAL A 149 -12.85 -17.01 -21.75
CA VAL A 149 -14.13 -17.11 -21.01
C VAL A 149 -14.97 -15.86 -21.22
N SER A 150 -14.37 -14.68 -21.05
CA SER A 150 -15.12 -13.44 -21.13
C SER A 150 -14.23 -12.26 -21.48
N GLU A 151 -14.88 -11.21 -21.97
CA GLU A 151 -14.31 -9.89 -22.19
C GLU A 151 -15.20 -8.88 -21.48
N SER A 152 -14.60 -7.84 -20.91
CA SER A 152 -15.32 -6.83 -20.15
C SER A 152 -14.73 -5.45 -20.39
N GLU A 153 -15.59 -4.49 -20.70
CA GLU A 153 -15.28 -3.07 -20.84
C GLU A 153 -15.61 -2.39 -19.51
N VAL A 154 -14.75 -2.64 -18.52
CA VAL A 154 -14.91 -2.06 -17.19
C VAL A 154 -13.57 -1.50 -16.77
N GLU A 155 -13.59 -0.24 -16.36
CA GLU A 155 -12.42 0.48 -15.90
C GLU A 155 -11.79 -0.18 -14.67
N ARG A 156 -10.47 -0.32 -14.73
CA ARG A 156 -9.63 -0.77 -13.64
C ARG A 156 -8.41 0.13 -13.55
N THR A 157 -8.06 0.50 -12.33
CA THR A 157 -6.82 1.22 -12.05
C THR A 157 -5.83 0.24 -11.46
N ILE A 158 -4.73 0.00 -12.17
CA ILE A 158 -3.65 -0.86 -11.73
C ILE A 158 -2.53 0.02 -11.22
N ASN A 159 -2.31 -0.03 -9.91
CA ASN A 159 -1.23 0.69 -9.25
C ASN A 159 -0.03 -0.24 -9.18
N LEU A 160 1.08 0.19 -9.78
CA LEU A 160 2.34 -0.53 -9.82
C LEU A 160 3.37 0.27 -9.06
N ASN A 161 4.14 -0.40 -8.22
CA ASN A 161 5.26 0.22 -7.54
C ASN A 161 6.50 -0.65 -7.69
N PHE A 162 7.45 -0.18 -8.48
CA PHE A 162 8.72 -0.86 -8.70
C PHE A 162 9.69 -0.45 -7.61
N VAL A 163 10.39 -1.43 -7.04
CA VAL A 163 11.35 -1.25 -5.96
C VAL A 163 12.71 -1.78 -6.42
N ASP A 164 13.78 -1.10 -6.01
CA ASP A 164 15.16 -1.53 -6.25
C ASP A 164 15.43 -1.84 -7.73
N ASN A 165 15.24 -0.86 -8.63
CA ASN A 165 15.42 -1.03 -10.08
C ASN A 165 14.58 -2.17 -10.70
N LYS A 166 13.29 -2.23 -10.32
CA LYS A 166 12.32 -3.23 -10.81
C LYS A 166 12.62 -4.68 -10.37
N GLU A 167 13.40 -4.88 -9.31
CA GLU A 167 13.65 -6.22 -8.74
C GLU A 167 12.47 -6.72 -7.89
N GLU A 168 11.73 -5.81 -7.25
CA GLU A 168 10.42 -6.12 -6.67
C GLU A 168 9.31 -5.25 -7.28
N LEU A 169 8.09 -5.77 -7.21
CA LEU A 169 6.87 -5.08 -7.63
C LEU A 169 5.80 -5.26 -6.57
N VAL A 170 5.19 -4.14 -6.14
CA VAL A 170 3.92 -4.13 -5.42
C VAL A 170 2.81 -3.72 -6.38
N VAL A 171 1.78 -4.55 -6.50
CA VAL A 171 0.67 -4.32 -7.43
C VAL A 171 -0.69 -4.40 -6.78
N GLY A 172 -1.54 -3.39 -6.99
CA GLY A 172 -2.95 -3.40 -6.60
C GLY A 172 -3.86 -3.08 -7.77
N ILE A 173 -5.01 -3.74 -7.86
CA ILE A 173 -5.99 -3.51 -8.94
C ILE A 173 -7.28 -3.03 -8.30
N ALA A 174 -7.58 -1.75 -8.39
CA ALA A 174 -8.82 -1.22 -7.83
C ALA A 174 -10.02 -1.57 -8.72
N PRO A 175 -11.14 -2.05 -8.17
CA PRO A 175 -11.40 -2.38 -6.75
C PRO A 175 -11.18 -3.87 -6.39
N SER A 176 -10.65 -4.69 -7.31
CA SER A 176 -10.73 -6.16 -7.25
C SER A 176 -9.55 -6.87 -6.57
N LEU A 177 -8.41 -6.23 -6.38
CA LEU A 177 -7.21 -6.84 -5.81
C LEU A 177 -6.54 -5.87 -4.84
N SER A 178 -6.50 -6.24 -3.56
CA SER A 178 -5.65 -5.55 -2.58
C SER A 178 -4.18 -5.72 -2.96
N PRO A 179 -3.28 -4.79 -2.59
CA PRO A 179 -1.96 -4.83 -3.17
C PRO A 179 -1.16 -6.07 -2.73
N LYS A 180 -0.40 -6.62 -3.69
CA LYS A 180 0.38 -7.85 -3.56
C LYS A 180 1.84 -7.55 -3.87
N LYS A 181 2.73 -8.01 -3.00
CA LYS A 181 4.17 -7.92 -3.20
C LYS A 181 4.66 -9.11 -4.02
N SER A 182 5.63 -8.86 -4.89
CA SER A 182 6.20 -9.85 -5.80
C SER A 182 7.67 -9.55 -6.08
N TYR A 183 8.44 -10.57 -6.45
CA TYR A 183 9.82 -10.45 -6.88
C TYR A 183 9.95 -10.81 -8.35
N LYS A 184 10.91 -10.18 -9.03
CA LYS A 184 11.21 -10.44 -10.43
C LYS A 184 11.63 -11.89 -10.62
N LEU A 185 10.94 -12.58 -11.51
CA LEU A 185 11.21 -13.98 -11.87
C LEU A 185 12.09 -14.05 -13.11
N GLU A 186 11.71 -13.32 -14.16
CA GLU A 186 12.42 -13.28 -15.43
C GLU A 186 12.09 -11.99 -16.19
N SER A 187 12.96 -11.62 -17.13
CA SER A 187 12.75 -10.51 -18.04
C SER A 187 13.02 -10.99 -19.47
N ASN A 188 12.06 -10.74 -20.36
CA ASN A 188 12.07 -11.19 -21.74
C ASN A 188 11.73 -10.01 -22.64
N GLY A 189 12.75 -9.37 -23.22
CA GLY A 189 12.57 -8.19 -24.08
C GLY A 189 11.92 -7.03 -23.31
N ASN A 190 10.76 -6.59 -23.80
CA ASN A 190 9.96 -5.52 -23.19
C ASN A 190 8.98 -6.02 -22.11
N SER A 191 9.07 -7.28 -21.67
CA SER A 191 8.21 -7.81 -20.61
C SER A 191 9.03 -8.25 -19.39
N ILE A 192 8.52 -7.96 -18.20
CA ILE A 192 9.05 -8.45 -16.93
C ILE A 192 7.97 -9.26 -16.22
N LYS A 193 8.33 -10.48 -15.82
CA LYS A 193 7.45 -11.38 -15.07
C LYS A 193 7.85 -11.36 -13.60
N TYR A 194 6.87 -11.20 -12.73
CA TYR A 194 7.02 -11.19 -11.28
C TYR A 194 6.23 -12.33 -10.66
N LYS A 195 6.81 -12.95 -9.64
CA LYS A 195 6.16 -13.98 -8.83
C LYS A 195 5.77 -13.41 -7.47
N GLY A 196 4.50 -13.55 -7.12
CA GLY A 196 4.00 -13.13 -5.81
C GLY A 196 4.71 -13.83 -4.68
N TYR A 197 4.94 -13.11 -3.58
CA TYR A 197 5.24 -13.75 -2.29
C TYR A 197 4.06 -14.62 -1.83
N ASP A 198 2.85 -14.22 -2.19
CA ASP A 198 1.69 -15.10 -2.29
C ASP A 198 1.83 -15.95 -3.58
N PRO A 199 2.15 -17.26 -3.46
CA PRO A 199 2.53 -18.09 -4.59
C PRO A 199 1.38 -18.35 -5.57
N ASP A 200 0.15 -17.99 -5.18
CA ASP A 200 -1.03 -18.06 -6.03
C ASP A 200 -1.01 -17.03 -7.16
N TYR A 201 -0.13 -16.03 -7.11
CA TYR A 201 -0.13 -14.90 -8.04
C TYR A 201 1.15 -14.83 -8.89
N LEU A 202 0.95 -14.62 -10.18
CA LEU A 202 1.98 -14.17 -11.12
C LEU A 202 1.52 -12.89 -11.79
N PHE A 203 2.45 -11.98 -12.01
CA PHE A 203 2.20 -10.71 -12.69
C PHE A 203 3.15 -10.57 -13.86
N THR A 204 2.67 -10.05 -14.99
CA THR A 204 3.54 -9.69 -16.11
C THR A 204 3.25 -8.24 -16.49
N VAL A 205 4.31 -7.44 -16.56
CA VAL A 205 4.25 -6.05 -17.03
C VAL A 205 4.96 -6.01 -18.38
N THR A 206 4.27 -5.51 -19.40
CA THR A 206 4.85 -5.28 -20.74
C THR A 206 4.93 -3.78 -20.97
N TYR A 207 6.08 -3.34 -21.48
CA TYR A 207 6.38 -1.95 -21.76
C TYR A 207 6.37 -1.66 -23.26
N ASP A 208 6.05 -0.43 -23.63
CA ASP A 208 6.20 0.06 -25.00
C ASP A 208 7.63 0.57 -25.28
N ASP A 209 7.84 1.18 -26.44
CA ASP A 209 9.13 1.75 -26.85
C ASP A 209 9.54 2.99 -26.04
N PHE A 210 8.65 3.53 -25.21
CA PHE A 210 8.86 4.69 -24.33
C PHE A 210 9.00 4.30 -22.86
N ASP A 211 9.15 3.01 -22.55
CA ASP A 211 9.18 2.45 -21.19
C ASP A 211 7.88 2.68 -20.38
N GLU A 212 6.76 3.00 -21.05
CA GLU A 212 5.43 3.10 -20.44
C GLU A 212 4.75 1.72 -20.41
N VAL A 213 3.87 1.49 -19.44
CA VAL A 213 3.18 0.20 -19.31
C VAL A 213 2.10 0.09 -20.38
N GLU A 214 2.31 -0.79 -21.36
CA GLU A 214 1.38 -1.05 -22.48
C GLU A 214 0.33 -2.12 -22.11
N GLN A 215 0.75 -3.13 -21.34
CA GLN A 215 -0.10 -4.25 -20.98
C GLN A 215 0.26 -4.78 -19.59
N PHE A 216 -0.79 -5.15 -18.86
CA PHE A 216 -0.64 -5.84 -17.58
C PHE A 216 -1.37 -7.19 -17.59
N VAL A 217 -0.73 -8.22 -17.05
CA VAL A 217 -1.29 -9.56 -16.92
C VAL A 217 -1.26 -10.01 -15.47
N LEU A 218 -2.41 -10.49 -14.99
CA LEU A 218 -2.54 -11.23 -13.74
C LEU A 218 -2.80 -12.70 -14.06
N GLU A 219 -2.01 -13.62 -13.50
CA GLU A 219 -2.27 -15.06 -13.56
C GLU A 219 -2.42 -15.61 -12.14
N MET A 220 -3.38 -16.53 -11.96
CA MET A 220 -3.47 -17.40 -10.78
C MET A 220 -3.32 -18.86 -11.22
N PRO A 221 -2.08 -19.39 -11.30
CA PRO A 221 -1.80 -20.70 -11.87
C PRO A 221 -2.55 -21.84 -11.19
N ASN A 222 -2.72 -21.77 -9.88
CA ASN A 222 -3.46 -22.74 -9.07
C ASN A 222 -4.95 -22.86 -9.46
N ARG A 223 -5.52 -21.81 -10.08
CA ARG A 223 -6.91 -21.75 -10.56
C ARG A 223 -7.01 -21.83 -12.08
N GLY A 224 -5.88 -21.93 -12.78
CA GLY A 224 -5.81 -21.81 -14.23
C GLY A 224 -6.34 -20.46 -14.75
N LEU A 225 -6.39 -19.43 -13.91
CA LEU A 225 -6.98 -18.13 -14.26
C LEU A 225 -5.91 -17.21 -14.84
N LYS A 226 -6.25 -16.52 -15.93
CA LYS A 226 -5.43 -15.43 -16.49
C LYS A 226 -6.33 -14.27 -16.88
N ILE A 227 -5.96 -13.06 -16.48
CA ILE A 227 -6.62 -11.82 -16.86
C ILE A 227 -5.59 -10.93 -17.54
N VAL A 228 -5.90 -10.51 -18.76
CA VAL A 228 -5.07 -9.59 -19.55
C VAL A 228 -5.80 -8.25 -19.60
N TYR A 229 -5.13 -7.21 -19.14
CA TYR A 229 -5.64 -5.84 -19.09
C TYR A 229 -5.04 -5.01 -20.21
N PHE A 230 -5.90 -4.27 -20.89
CA PHE A 230 -5.58 -3.40 -22.02
C PHE A 230 -6.03 -1.97 -21.69
N GLU A 231 -5.29 -0.99 -22.21
CA GLU A 231 -5.74 0.40 -22.25
C GLU A 231 -7.01 0.55 -23.06
#